data_AF-A0A2H6JPL6-F1
#
_entry.id   AF-A0A2H6JPL6-F1
#
_cell.length_a   1.000
_cell.length_b   1.000
_cell.length_c   1.000
_cell.angle_alpha   90.00
_cell.angle_beta   90.00
_cell.angle_gamma   90.00
#
_symmetry.space_group_name_H-M   'P 1'
#
loop_
_entity.id
_entity.type
_entity.pdbx_description
1 polymer ?
#
loop_
_entity_poly.entity_id
_entity_poly.type
_entity_poly.pdbx_seq_one_letter_code
_entity_poly.pdbx_strand_id
1 'polypeptide(L)'
;MYLFRNFHRYTSIKTKGVIYVVILILFIFLTVSALVMSTVKKNLIEQLNQFHLSIARKLAQTASDVLLSRDYGLLMEQIRQLKSAGEVSRVQIIDKRHVIIVSDQVSEIGKKDTALTKLLTTQGKKFSVPAKVGADILMPIEIDRDLLGALRVGFDWSAENRRIDRELGRTIRQILYLALVIFILGIGGAFIISRALTRPIIELSREIEKFDEEIYPRNGSRDSSAYKDESLQLRAAFTRMMTNLRKYLDKNKKISEEREKLTCMAAIGQMSAQIAHETRNSLYAIRGAVSGLEKTDSLPERRDYIEIIKEEAQEMTMMSDDFLQFARTPEPEIVPCHVGDVIQRVAELLDPDLEDAKITVKKLGQGVPPVMADATLLKRAFMNLFLNAIQAMEEGGTITVQYQVAGEFVKISIQDEGPGIPEEINLKVFQPFFSTKINGTGLGLPTVYKLLVAQHGEVDLEDSEFGARFVIQLPIAKTSEA
;
A
#
# COMPACT_ATOMS: atom_id res chain seq x y z
N MET A 1 33.80 19.63 8.16
CA MET A 1 32.54 19.16 8.80
C MET A 1 31.64 20.30 9.30
N TYR A 2 32.18 21.40 9.84
CA TYR A 2 31.38 22.55 10.35
C TYR A 2 30.62 23.36 9.26
N LEU A 3 31.21 23.55 8.07
CA LEU A 3 30.58 24.26 6.94
C LEU A 3 29.37 23.51 6.35
N PHE A 4 29.42 22.18 6.31
CA PHE A 4 28.32 21.34 5.79
C PHE A 4 27.08 21.39 6.70
N ARG A 5 27.28 21.51 8.02
CA ARG A 5 26.20 21.55 9.01
C ARG A 5 25.43 22.87 9.00
N ASN A 6 26.12 23.99 8.73
CA ASN A 6 25.48 25.31 8.61
C ASN A 6 24.75 25.49 7.27
N PHE A 7 25.27 24.92 6.18
CA PHE A 7 24.60 24.94 4.88
C PHE A 7 23.21 24.27 4.91
N HIS A 8 23.07 23.20 5.70
CA HIS A 8 21.80 22.51 5.89
C HIS A 8 20.73 23.30 6.67
N ARG A 9 21.12 24.32 7.45
CA ARG A 9 20.17 25.11 8.24
C ARG A 9 19.57 26.32 7.53
N TYR A 10 20.20 26.81 6.46
CA TYR A 10 19.82 28.10 5.84
C TYR A 10 19.43 28.02 4.36
N THR A 11 19.42 26.83 3.76
CA THR A 11 19.05 26.63 2.35
C THR A 11 17.65 26.03 2.23
N SER A 12 16.80 26.68 1.42
CA SER A 12 15.46 26.17 1.07
C SER A 12 15.56 24.76 0.49
N ILE A 13 14.54 23.93 0.69
CA ILE A 13 14.46 22.57 0.14
C ILE A 13 14.59 22.60 -1.39
N LYS A 14 14.15 23.67 -2.03
CA LYS A 14 14.33 23.90 -3.47
C LYS A 14 15.81 23.91 -3.84
N THR A 15 16.60 24.69 -3.09
CA THR A 15 18.05 24.82 -3.30
C THR A 15 18.76 23.51 -2.99
N LYS A 16 18.37 22.80 -1.92
CA LYS A 16 18.95 21.49 -1.58
C LYS A 16 18.64 20.44 -2.64
N GLY A 17 17.39 20.37 -3.11
CA GLY A 17 16.97 19.46 -4.17
C GLY A 17 17.75 19.69 -5.46
N VAL A 18 17.87 20.95 -5.89
CA VAL A 18 18.68 21.32 -7.07
C VAL A 18 20.15 20.93 -6.86
N ILE A 19 20.73 21.18 -5.69
CA ILE A 19 22.12 20.81 -5.40
C ILE A 19 22.32 19.30 -5.44
N TYR A 20 21.42 18.51 -4.85
CA TYR A 20 21.53 17.05 -4.90
C TYR A 20 21.40 16.51 -6.31
N VAL A 21 20.46 17.02 -7.10
CA VAL A 21 20.32 16.66 -8.52
C VAL A 21 21.58 17.02 -9.30
N VAL A 22 22.14 18.21 -9.07
CA VAL A 22 23.40 18.66 -9.69
C VAL A 22 24.57 17.75 -9.32
N ILE A 23 24.73 17.41 -8.04
CA ILE A 23 25.79 16.50 -7.57
C ILE A 23 25.61 15.11 -8.20
N LEU A 24 24.38 14.60 -8.27
CA LEU A 24 24.08 13.31 -8.87
C LEU A 24 24.41 13.29 -10.36
N ILE A 25 24.00 14.32 -11.12
CA ILE A 25 24.31 14.45 -12.54
C ILE A 25 25.83 14.53 -12.74
N LEU A 26 26.55 15.31 -11.92
CA LEU A 26 28.01 15.42 -12.02
C LEU A 26 28.70 14.08 -11.75
N PHE A 27 28.22 13.32 -10.77
CA PHE A 27 28.77 12.01 -10.44
C PHE A 27 28.55 10.98 -11.55
N ILE A 28 27.31 10.91 -12.07
CA ILE A 28 26.98 10.04 -13.22
C ILE A 28 27.81 10.45 -14.44
N PHE A 29 27.97 11.74 -14.68
CA PHE A 29 28.77 12.22 -15.80
C PHE A 29 30.25 11.85 -15.66
N LEU A 30 30.85 12.05 -14.50
CA LEU A 30 32.26 11.76 -14.27
C LEU A 30 32.56 10.26 -14.40
N THR A 31 31.66 9.41 -13.89
CA THR A 31 31.77 7.95 -13.99
C THR A 31 31.63 7.46 -15.43
N VAL A 32 30.60 7.91 -16.15
CA VAL A 32 30.39 7.56 -17.56
C VAL A 32 31.52 8.09 -18.45
N SER A 33 31.96 9.33 -18.23
CA SER A 33 33.06 9.95 -18.98
C SER A 33 34.36 9.15 -18.81
N ALA A 34 34.70 8.77 -17.57
CA ALA A 34 35.87 7.94 -17.30
C ALA A 34 35.80 6.56 -17.97
N LEU A 35 34.62 5.92 -17.94
CA LEU A 35 34.37 4.64 -18.59
C LEU A 35 34.56 4.74 -20.12
N VAL A 36 33.89 5.71 -20.75
CA VAL A 36 33.99 5.95 -22.20
C VAL A 36 35.43 6.26 -22.60
N MET A 37 36.12 7.11 -21.84
CA MET A 37 37.52 7.45 -22.11
C MET A 37 38.43 6.22 -22.03
N SER A 38 38.22 5.35 -21.04
CA SER A 38 38.96 4.10 -20.94
C SER A 38 38.69 3.18 -22.14
N THR A 39 37.44 3.08 -22.60
CA THR A 39 37.07 2.22 -23.73
C THR A 39 37.65 2.74 -25.04
N VAL A 40 37.50 4.04 -25.32
CA VAL A 40 38.02 4.66 -26.55
C VAL A 40 39.54 4.55 -26.60
N LYS A 41 40.24 4.85 -25.50
CA LYS A 41 41.70 4.74 -25.44
C LYS A 41 42.18 3.31 -25.69
N LYS A 42 41.54 2.31 -25.08
CA LYS A 42 41.87 0.89 -25.30
C LYS A 42 41.67 0.50 -26.76
N ASN A 43 40.51 0.83 -27.34
CA ASN A 43 40.20 0.52 -28.73
C ASN A 43 41.19 1.16 -29.71
N LEU A 44 41.58 2.41 -29.46
CA LEU A 44 42.52 3.12 -30.33
C LEU A 44 43.93 2.52 -30.27
N ILE A 45 44.40 2.14 -29.08
CA ILE A 45 45.68 1.43 -28.91
C ILE A 45 45.65 0.07 -29.61
N GLU A 46 44.55 -0.67 -29.48
CA GLU A 46 44.40 -1.97 -30.12
C GLU A 46 44.37 -1.88 -31.65
N GLN A 47 43.64 -0.92 -32.20
CA GLN A 47 43.64 -0.62 -33.64
C GLN A 47 45.04 -0.25 -34.14
N LEU A 48 45.77 0.56 -33.39
CA LEU A 48 47.14 0.95 -33.73
C LEU A 48 48.08 -0.26 -33.72
N ASN A 49 48.00 -1.12 -32.71
CA ASN A 49 48.80 -2.35 -32.64
C ASN A 49 48.52 -3.29 -33.82
N GLN A 50 47.24 -3.45 -34.22
CA GLN A 50 46.87 -4.24 -35.39
C GLN A 50 47.44 -3.65 -36.69
N PHE A 51 47.40 -2.32 -36.82
CA PHE A 51 48.00 -1.61 -37.94
C PHE A 51 49.52 -1.83 -38.00
N HIS A 52 50.24 -1.66 -36.89
CA HIS A 52 51.69 -1.92 -36.81
C HIS A 52 52.06 -3.35 -37.18
N LEU A 53 51.30 -4.33 -36.69
CA LEU A 53 51.49 -5.73 -37.04
C LEU A 53 51.26 -5.98 -38.53
N SER A 54 50.30 -5.29 -39.14
CA SER A 54 50.06 -5.43 -40.59
C SER A 54 51.22 -4.89 -41.42
N ILE A 55 51.83 -3.76 -41.02
CA ILE A 55 53.03 -3.20 -41.65
C ILE A 55 54.21 -4.16 -41.48
N ALA A 56 54.45 -4.62 -40.25
CA ALA A 56 55.56 -5.51 -39.95
C ALA A 56 55.44 -6.86 -40.71
N ARG A 57 54.23 -7.41 -40.83
CA ARG A 57 53.97 -8.62 -41.66
C ARG A 57 54.24 -8.38 -43.14
N LYS A 58 53.79 -7.26 -43.71
CA LYS A 58 54.04 -6.92 -45.12
C LYS A 58 55.54 -6.75 -45.38
N LEU A 59 56.25 -6.04 -44.51
CA LEU A 59 57.70 -5.89 -44.62
C LEU A 59 58.45 -7.22 -44.50
N ALA A 60 58.01 -8.11 -43.60
CA ALA A 60 58.61 -9.43 -43.46
C ALA A 60 58.42 -10.28 -44.72
N GLN A 61 57.24 -10.23 -45.34
CA GLN A 61 56.97 -10.88 -46.62
C GLN A 61 57.87 -10.33 -47.73
N THR A 62 57.94 -9.00 -47.90
CA THR A 62 58.81 -8.41 -48.94
C THR A 62 60.29 -8.67 -48.68
N ALA A 63 60.72 -8.68 -47.42
CA ALA A 63 62.09 -9.05 -47.06
C ALA A 63 62.40 -10.50 -47.41
N SER A 64 61.43 -11.41 -47.27
CA SER A 64 61.55 -12.81 -47.67
C SER A 64 61.83 -12.94 -49.17
N ASP A 65 61.06 -12.23 -50.01
CA ASP A 65 61.22 -12.23 -51.47
C ASP A 65 62.58 -11.66 -51.90
N VAL A 66 63.03 -10.60 -51.22
CA VAL A 66 64.29 -9.90 -51.51
C VAL A 66 65.52 -10.69 -51.06
N LEU A 67 65.45 -11.41 -49.93
CA LEU A 67 66.53 -12.29 -49.48
C LEU A 67 66.78 -13.45 -50.45
N LEU A 68 65.75 -13.89 -51.18
CA LEU A 68 65.88 -14.89 -52.25
C LEU A 68 66.50 -14.32 -53.52
N SER A 69 66.05 -13.14 -53.96
CA SER A 69 66.51 -12.51 -55.21
C SER A 69 67.89 -11.82 -55.11
N ARG A 70 68.38 -11.60 -53.87
CA ARG A 70 69.57 -10.78 -53.55
C ARG A 70 69.51 -9.33 -54.03
N ASP A 71 68.32 -8.84 -54.39
CA ASP A 71 68.11 -7.45 -54.80
C ASP A 71 67.67 -6.58 -53.61
N TYR A 72 68.64 -6.17 -52.80
CA TYR A 72 68.41 -5.33 -51.62
C TYR A 72 67.95 -3.90 -51.95
N GLY A 73 67.98 -3.49 -53.23
CA GLY A 73 67.63 -2.14 -53.65
C GLY A 73 66.15 -1.82 -53.41
N LEU A 74 65.26 -2.73 -53.83
CA LEU A 74 63.80 -2.55 -53.71
C LEU A 74 63.35 -2.45 -52.24
N LEU A 75 63.95 -3.25 -51.36
CA LEU A 75 63.65 -3.25 -49.93
C LEU A 75 64.12 -1.96 -49.24
N MET A 76 65.31 -1.49 -49.59
CA MET A 76 65.84 -0.22 -49.08
C MET A 76 65.00 0.96 -49.53
N GLU A 77 64.43 0.92 -50.74
CA GLU A 77 63.51 1.95 -51.22
C GLU A 77 62.20 1.95 -50.42
N GLN A 78 61.58 0.79 -50.18
CA GLN A 78 60.37 0.70 -49.36
C GLN A 78 60.60 1.12 -47.90
N ILE A 79 61.71 0.71 -47.30
CA ILE A 79 62.09 1.15 -45.94
C ILE A 79 62.26 2.67 -45.91
N ARG A 80 62.88 3.26 -46.95
CA ARG A 80 63.03 4.72 -47.06
C ARG A 80 61.69 5.42 -47.22
N GLN A 81 60.75 4.87 -47.99
CA GLN A 81 59.40 5.41 -48.15
C GLN A 81 58.62 5.38 -46.83
N LEU A 82 58.59 4.26 -46.11
CA LEU A 82 57.91 4.12 -44.82
C LEU A 82 58.50 5.03 -43.74
N LYS A 83 59.82 5.23 -43.75
CA LYS A 83 60.50 6.18 -42.87
C LYS A 83 60.17 7.63 -43.24
N SER A 84 60.09 7.96 -44.53
CA SER A 84 59.73 9.30 -45.00
C SER A 84 58.28 9.68 -44.69
N ALA A 85 57.38 8.69 -44.64
CA ALA A 85 55.99 8.86 -44.20
C ALA A 85 55.85 9.02 -42.67
N GLY A 86 56.93 8.78 -41.91
CA GLY A 86 56.93 8.85 -40.45
C GLY A 86 56.19 7.68 -39.78
N GLU A 87 55.99 6.58 -40.50
CA GLU A 87 55.28 5.39 -39.98
C GLU A 87 56.23 4.48 -39.20
N VAL A 88 57.53 4.50 -39.52
CA VAL A 88 58.53 3.61 -38.91
C VAL A 88 59.77 4.41 -38.52
N SER A 89 60.24 4.25 -37.28
CA SER A 89 61.43 4.92 -36.75
C SER A 89 62.72 4.15 -37.05
N ARG A 90 62.65 2.81 -37.08
CA ARG A 90 63.79 1.92 -37.34
C ARG A 90 63.35 0.64 -38.03
N VAL A 91 64.12 0.16 -39.00
CA VAL A 91 63.95 -1.17 -39.59
C VAL A 91 65.30 -1.87 -39.62
N GLN A 92 65.37 -3.09 -39.10
CA GLN A 92 66.56 -3.94 -39.14
C GLN A 92 66.17 -5.36 -39.56
N ILE A 93 66.96 -5.96 -40.46
CA ILE A 93 66.80 -7.36 -40.87
C ILE A 93 68.09 -8.10 -40.55
N ILE A 94 67.92 -9.27 -39.95
CA ILE A 94 69.01 -10.07 -39.39
C ILE A 94 68.95 -11.46 -40.00
N ASP A 95 70.11 -11.96 -40.44
CA ASP A 95 70.27 -13.32 -40.97
C ASP A 95 70.24 -14.38 -39.84
N LYS A 96 70.13 -15.67 -40.20
CA LYS A 96 70.32 -16.83 -39.31
C LYS A 96 71.63 -16.80 -38.50
N ARG A 97 72.64 -16.04 -38.95
CA ARG A 97 73.92 -15.84 -38.25
C ARG A 97 73.92 -14.67 -37.26
N HIS A 98 72.76 -14.07 -37.03
CA HIS A 98 72.56 -12.92 -36.13
C HIS A 98 73.31 -11.65 -36.56
N VAL A 99 73.56 -11.51 -37.86
CA VAL A 99 74.22 -10.35 -38.47
C VAL A 99 73.17 -9.48 -39.15
N ILE A 100 73.24 -8.17 -38.92
CA ILE A 100 72.37 -7.19 -39.57
C ILE A 100 72.74 -7.11 -41.05
N ILE A 101 71.83 -7.53 -41.93
CA ILE A 101 72.00 -7.45 -43.39
C ILE A 101 71.45 -6.11 -43.91
N VAL A 102 70.33 -5.66 -43.36
CA VAL A 102 69.63 -4.44 -43.78
C VAL A 102 69.37 -3.62 -42.53
N SER A 103 69.83 -2.37 -42.51
CA SER A 103 69.47 -1.39 -41.48
C SER A 103 69.23 -0.04 -42.15
N ASP A 104 68.35 0.76 -41.56
CA ASP A 104 68.18 2.16 -41.90
C ASP A 104 69.41 3.02 -41.52
N GLN A 105 70.32 2.49 -40.71
CA GLN A 105 71.63 3.07 -40.42
C GLN A 105 72.74 2.23 -41.04
N VAL A 106 73.40 2.78 -42.07
CA VAL A 106 74.47 2.08 -42.82
C VAL A 106 75.63 1.64 -41.90
N SER A 107 75.86 2.34 -40.79
CA SER A 107 76.89 2.04 -39.79
C SER A 107 76.62 0.80 -38.91
N GLU A 108 75.41 0.23 -38.98
CA GLU A 108 75.00 -0.97 -38.24
C GLU A 108 75.06 -2.25 -39.08
N ILE A 109 75.11 -2.13 -40.40
CA ILE A 109 75.18 -3.27 -41.32
C ILE A 109 76.48 -4.04 -41.07
N GLY A 110 76.38 -5.36 -40.92
CA GLY A 110 77.51 -6.26 -40.64
C GLY A 110 77.85 -6.45 -39.16
N LYS A 111 77.22 -5.71 -38.24
CA LYS A 111 77.39 -5.94 -36.79
C LYS A 111 76.48 -7.08 -36.30
N LYS A 112 76.91 -7.78 -35.24
CA LYS A 112 76.06 -8.74 -34.52
C LYS A 112 75.22 -8.00 -33.48
N ASP A 113 73.91 -8.17 -33.53
CA ASP A 113 73.03 -7.63 -32.49
C ASP A 113 72.84 -8.65 -31.35
N THR A 114 73.61 -8.45 -30.28
CA THR A 114 73.61 -9.32 -29.09
C THR A 114 72.29 -9.30 -28.31
N ALA A 115 71.50 -8.22 -28.40
CA ALA A 115 70.23 -8.08 -27.68
C ALA A 115 69.11 -8.87 -28.37
N LEU A 116 69.07 -8.80 -29.69
CA LEU A 116 68.17 -9.62 -30.53
C LEU A 116 68.53 -11.10 -30.49
N THR A 117 69.83 -11.42 -30.47
CA THR A 117 70.30 -12.82 -30.36
C THR A 117 69.75 -13.48 -29.09
N LYS A 118 69.78 -12.78 -27.96
CA LYS A 118 69.18 -13.27 -26.70
C LYS A 118 67.67 -13.48 -26.80
N LEU A 119 66.94 -12.53 -27.40
CA LEU A 119 65.48 -12.61 -27.57
C LEU A 119 65.07 -13.78 -28.48
N LEU A 120 65.81 -14.02 -29.56
CA LEU A 120 65.62 -15.14 -30.50
C LEU A 120 65.82 -16.49 -29.82
N THR A 121 66.83 -16.62 -28.95
CA THR A 121 67.05 -17.85 -28.15
C THR A 121 66.00 -18.08 -27.06
N THR A 122 65.30 -17.04 -26.59
CA THR A 122 64.40 -17.16 -25.42
C THR A 122 62.94 -17.45 -25.80
N GLN A 123 62.46 -16.99 -26.97
CA GLN A 123 61.05 -17.13 -27.37
C GLN A 123 60.74 -18.26 -28.37
N GLY A 124 61.75 -18.88 -29.00
CA GLY A 124 61.56 -19.97 -29.96
C GLY A 124 60.65 -19.60 -31.15
N LYS A 125 59.99 -20.59 -31.78
CA LYS A 125 59.08 -20.42 -32.94
C LYS A 125 57.79 -19.60 -32.66
N LYS A 126 57.58 -19.10 -31.44
CA LYS A 126 56.45 -18.22 -31.11
C LYS A 126 56.97 -16.78 -30.95
N PHE A 127 57.22 -16.14 -32.09
CA PHE A 127 57.49 -14.71 -32.17
C PHE A 127 56.21 -13.95 -31.80
N SER A 128 55.97 -13.76 -30.50
CA SER A 128 54.79 -13.05 -30.04
C SER A 128 55.11 -11.56 -29.90
N VAL A 129 54.26 -10.78 -30.58
CA VAL A 129 54.02 -9.33 -30.46
C VAL A 129 54.49 -8.77 -29.12
N PRO A 130 55.29 -7.69 -29.09
CA PRO A 130 55.62 -7.06 -27.82
C PRO A 130 54.33 -6.64 -27.10
N ALA A 131 54.13 -7.14 -25.88
CA ALA A 131 52.98 -6.80 -25.04
C ALA A 131 53.03 -5.35 -24.50
N LYS A 132 54.12 -4.62 -24.76
CA LYS A 132 54.35 -3.27 -24.26
C LYS A 132 54.35 -2.25 -25.39
N VAL A 133 53.46 -1.30 -25.24
CA VAL A 133 53.41 -0.04 -25.98
C VAL A 133 54.80 0.61 -26.07
N GLY A 134 55.25 0.94 -27.29
CA GLY A 134 56.55 1.56 -27.57
C GLY A 134 57.74 0.62 -27.69
N ALA A 135 57.52 -0.71 -27.69
CA ALA A 135 58.56 -1.69 -27.98
C ALA A 135 58.58 -2.08 -29.47
N ASP A 136 59.78 -2.38 -29.97
CA ASP A 136 59.95 -2.79 -31.37
C ASP A 136 59.26 -4.13 -31.64
N ILE A 137 58.56 -4.22 -32.77
CA ILE A 137 57.90 -5.44 -33.22
C ILE A 137 58.96 -6.33 -33.89
N LEU A 138 59.01 -7.58 -33.45
CA LEU A 138 59.87 -8.62 -33.99
C LEU A 138 59.03 -9.61 -34.79
N MET A 139 59.37 -9.78 -36.06
CA MET A 139 58.69 -10.69 -36.98
C MET A 139 59.70 -11.69 -37.56
N PRO A 140 59.38 -12.99 -37.61
CA PRO A 140 60.24 -13.96 -38.28
C PRO A 140 60.10 -13.83 -39.80
N ILE A 141 61.21 -14.09 -40.49
CA ILE A 141 61.23 -14.22 -41.95
C ILE A 141 61.42 -15.71 -42.22
N GLU A 142 60.37 -16.38 -42.68
CA GLU A 142 60.34 -17.83 -42.94
C GLU A 142 59.89 -18.12 -44.37
N ILE A 143 60.48 -19.14 -45.00
CA ILE A 143 60.08 -19.67 -46.31
C ILE A 143 59.85 -21.17 -46.16
N ASP A 144 58.68 -21.67 -46.57
CA ASP A 144 58.31 -23.09 -46.44
C ASP A 144 58.58 -23.69 -45.04
N ARG A 145 58.45 -22.86 -44.00
CA ARG A 145 58.67 -23.15 -42.56
C ARG A 145 60.14 -23.19 -42.09
N ASP A 146 61.08 -22.79 -42.93
CA ASP A 146 62.49 -22.57 -42.58
C ASP A 146 62.77 -21.09 -42.26
N LEU A 147 63.34 -20.84 -41.07
CA LEU A 147 63.68 -19.51 -40.59
C LEU A 147 64.96 -19.00 -41.27
N LEU A 148 64.80 -18.01 -42.15
CA LEU A 148 65.92 -17.34 -42.81
C LEU A 148 66.49 -16.21 -41.96
N GLY A 149 65.66 -15.57 -41.15
CA GLY A 149 66.07 -14.42 -40.36
C GLY A 149 64.94 -13.80 -39.53
N ALA A 150 65.19 -12.62 -38.98
CA ALA A 150 64.21 -11.85 -38.24
C ALA A 150 64.21 -10.38 -38.68
N LEU A 151 63.01 -9.82 -38.80
CA LEU A 151 62.74 -8.41 -39.01
C LEU A 151 62.42 -7.75 -37.67
N ARG A 152 63.08 -6.63 -37.39
CA ARG A 152 62.78 -5.72 -36.28
C ARG A 152 62.27 -4.40 -36.83
N VAL A 153 61.08 -4.00 -36.41
CA VAL A 153 60.44 -2.74 -36.79
C VAL A 153 60.15 -1.91 -35.54
N GLY A 154 60.77 -0.74 -35.43
CA GLY A 154 60.46 0.26 -34.41
C GLY A 154 59.52 1.32 -34.97
N PHE A 155 58.47 1.68 -34.25
CA PHE A 155 57.51 2.72 -34.63
C PHE A 155 57.83 4.03 -33.89
N ASP A 156 57.54 5.20 -34.47
CA ASP A 156 57.70 6.48 -33.77
C ASP A 156 56.53 6.72 -32.82
N TRP A 157 56.69 6.20 -31.60
CA TRP A 157 55.71 6.31 -30.54
C TRP A 157 55.37 7.77 -30.18
N SER A 158 56.28 8.72 -30.41
CA SER A 158 56.07 10.13 -30.07
C SER A 158 55.08 10.81 -31.02
N ALA A 159 55.14 10.49 -32.32
CA ALA A 159 54.23 11.01 -33.33
C ALA A 159 52.83 10.41 -33.21
N GLU A 160 52.75 9.14 -32.83
CA GLU A 160 51.50 8.42 -32.65
C GLU A 160 50.75 8.83 -31.38
N ASN A 161 51.46 9.00 -30.25
CA ASN A 161 50.86 9.58 -29.05
C ASN A 161 50.23 10.95 -29.32
N ARG A 162 50.90 11.81 -30.11
CA ARG A 162 50.34 13.11 -30.53
C ARG A 162 49.09 12.97 -31.41
N ARG A 163 48.91 11.87 -32.14
CA ARG A 163 47.67 11.59 -32.90
C ARG A 163 46.56 11.13 -31.95
N ILE A 164 46.86 10.17 -31.07
CA ILE A 164 45.92 9.66 -30.06
C ILE A 164 45.42 10.80 -29.17
N ASP A 165 46.31 11.66 -28.66
CA ASP A 165 45.93 12.78 -27.79
C ASP A 165 45.03 13.80 -28.50
N ARG A 166 45.23 14.02 -29.81
CA ARG A 166 44.38 14.92 -30.61
C ARG A 166 42.99 14.33 -30.83
N GLU A 167 42.88 13.03 -31.11
CA GLU A 167 41.60 12.34 -31.26
C GLU A 167 40.84 12.29 -29.94
N LEU A 168 41.52 11.91 -28.85
CA LEU A 168 40.96 11.96 -27.50
C LEU A 168 40.48 13.37 -27.15
N GLY A 169 41.23 14.42 -27.50
CA GLY A 169 40.83 15.81 -27.28
C GLY A 169 39.53 16.21 -27.99
N ARG A 170 39.25 15.66 -29.18
CA ARG A 170 37.97 15.87 -29.88
C ARG A 170 36.82 15.18 -29.16
N THR A 171 37.00 13.92 -28.77
CA THR A 171 35.99 13.15 -28.03
C THR A 171 35.69 13.78 -26.66
N ILE A 172 36.73 14.26 -25.96
CA ILE A 172 36.58 14.97 -24.68
C ILE A 172 35.70 16.21 -24.86
N ARG A 173 35.95 17.04 -25.89
CA ARG A 173 35.10 18.21 -26.15
C ARG A 173 33.65 17.83 -26.42
N GLN A 174 33.38 16.79 -27.21
CA GLN A 174 32.01 16.32 -27.47
C GLN A 174 31.30 15.86 -26.19
N ILE A 175 32.00 15.10 -25.34
CA ILE A 175 31.47 14.65 -24.05
C ILE A 175 31.18 15.85 -23.13
N LEU A 176 32.06 16.86 -23.09
CA LEU A 176 31.83 18.08 -22.31
C LEU A 176 30.62 18.88 -22.81
N TYR A 177 30.41 18.98 -24.13
CA TYR A 177 29.21 19.63 -24.68
C TYR A 177 27.93 18.89 -24.29
N LEU A 178 27.92 17.55 -24.39
CA LEU A 178 26.77 16.75 -23.97
C LEU A 178 26.51 16.90 -22.45
N ALA A 179 27.57 16.97 -21.65
CA ALA A 179 27.49 17.24 -20.21
C ALA A 179 26.75 18.55 -19.92
N LEU A 180 27.14 19.62 -20.62
CA LEU A 180 26.58 20.95 -20.43
C LEU A 180 25.08 20.96 -20.75
N VAL A 181 24.68 20.27 -21.83
CA VAL A 181 23.26 20.15 -22.22
C VAL A 181 22.46 19.41 -21.15
N ILE A 182 22.93 18.24 -20.68
CA ILE A 182 22.26 17.45 -19.64
C ILE A 182 22.18 18.24 -18.33
N PHE A 183 23.24 18.99 -17.99
CA PHE A 183 23.29 19.82 -16.80
C PHE A 183 22.22 20.93 -16.82
N ILE A 184 22.09 21.64 -17.95
CA ILE A 184 21.06 22.68 -18.13
C ILE A 184 19.66 22.08 -18.05
N LEU A 185 19.42 20.94 -18.71
CA LEU A 185 18.14 20.22 -18.66
C LEU A 185 17.80 19.76 -17.24
N GLY A 186 18.79 19.26 -16.49
CA GLY A 186 18.64 18.83 -15.10
C GLY A 186 18.24 19.97 -14.16
N ILE A 187 18.87 21.14 -14.30
CA ILE A 187 18.50 22.34 -13.52
C ILE A 187 17.05 22.76 -13.84
N GLY A 188 16.69 22.81 -15.13
CA GLY A 188 15.34 23.13 -15.57
C GLY A 188 14.30 22.15 -15.02
N GLY A 189 14.56 20.84 -15.13
CA GLY A 189 13.69 19.78 -14.62
C GLY A 189 13.50 19.84 -13.11
N ALA A 190 14.58 20.05 -12.35
CA ALA A 190 14.51 20.21 -10.90
C ALA A 190 13.66 21.44 -10.49
N PHE A 191 13.77 22.54 -11.22
CA PHE A 191 12.95 23.73 -10.99
C PHE A 191 11.46 23.47 -11.27
N ILE A 192 11.14 22.76 -12.35
CA ILE A 192 9.76 22.39 -12.70
C ILE A 192 9.15 21.49 -11.63
N ILE A 193 9.83 20.40 -11.26
CA ILE A 193 9.35 19.45 -10.23
C ILE A 193 9.15 20.16 -8.89
N SER A 194 10.11 21.02 -8.51
CA SER A 194 9.99 21.81 -7.28
C SER A 194 8.73 22.66 -7.27
N ARG A 195 8.39 23.32 -8.39
CA ARG A 195 7.19 24.16 -8.49
C ARG A 195 5.90 23.32 -8.57
N ALA A 196 5.92 22.21 -9.29
CA ALA A 196 4.76 21.33 -9.49
C ALA A 196 4.30 20.64 -8.19
N LEU A 197 5.22 20.27 -7.31
CA LEU A 197 4.88 19.59 -6.05
C LEU A 197 4.67 20.56 -4.89
N THR A 198 5.49 21.62 -4.78
CA THR A 198 5.46 22.50 -3.61
C THR A 198 4.27 23.47 -3.63
N ARG A 199 3.82 23.94 -4.82
CA ARG A 199 2.72 24.91 -4.91
C ARG A 199 1.35 24.33 -4.52
N PRO A 200 0.89 23.20 -5.07
CA PRO A 200 -0.45 22.68 -4.78
C PRO A 200 -0.63 22.38 -3.29
N ILE A 201 0.42 21.87 -2.64
CA ILE A 201 0.41 21.55 -1.21
C ILE A 201 0.24 22.82 -0.35
N ILE A 202 0.91 23.92 -0.71
CA ILE A 202 0.77 25.21 -0.01
C ILE A 202 -0.60 25.84 -0.27
N GLU A 203 -1.11 25.72 -1.50
CA GLU A 203 -2.44 26.22 -1.87
C GLU A 203 -3.53 25.48 -1.09
N LEU A 204 -3.50 24.14 -1.08
CA LEU A 204 -4.43 23.31 -0.31
C LEU A 204 -4.35 23.60 1.20
N SER A 205 -3.15 23.81 1.73
CA SER A 205 -2.95 24.23 3.12
C SER A 205 -3.63 25.56 3.44
N ARG A 206 -3.60 26.54 2.54
CA ARG A 206 -4.26 27.84 2.75
C ARG A 206 -5.76 27.76 2.61
N GLU A 207 -6.25 26.89 1.73
CA GLU A 207 -7.68 26.68 1.52
C GLU A 207 -8.32 26.05 2.77
N ILE A 208 -7.62 25.08 3.38
CA ILE A 208 -8.01 24.52 4.69
C ILE A 208 -7.95 25.58 5.80
N GLU A 209 -7.00 26.52 5.75
CA GLU A 209 -6.88 27.61 6.74
C GLU A 209 -8.04 28.62 6.63
N LYS A 210 -8.48 28.95 5.41
CA LYS A 210 -9.69 29.75 5.20
C LYS A 210 -10.95 29.08 5.75
N PHE A 211 -11.05 27.76 5.56
CA PHE A 211 -12.16 26.97 6.09
C PHE A 211 -12.15 26.92 7.64
N ASP A 212 -10.97 26.97 8.26
CA ASP A 212 -10.82 27.06 9.72
C ASP A 212 -11.21 28.45 10.26
N GLU A 213 -10.83 29.54 9.57
CA GLU A 213 -11.23 30.91 9.92
C GLU A 213 -12.74 31.12 9.82
N GLU A 214 -13.40 30.51 8.84
CA GLU A 214 -14.86 30.59 8.67
C GLU A 214 -15.62 29.89 9.80
N ILE A 215 -15.03 28.86 10.42
CA ILE A 215 -15.68 28.03 11.44
C ILE A 215 -15.25 28.41 12.87
N TYR A 216 -14.05 28.99 13.03
CA TYR A 216 -13.51 29.49 14.29
C TYR A 216 -12.75 30.81 14.06
N PRO A 217 -13.43 31.98 14.04
CA PRO A 217 -12.76 33.26 13.90
C PRO A 217 -11.82 33.50 15.10
N ARG A 218 -10.50 33.41 14.86
CA ARG A 218 -9.48 33.72 15.85
C ARG A 218 -8.98 35.16 15.66
N ASN A 219 -9.26 36.01 16.64
CA ASN A 219 -8.56 37.28 16.80
C ASN A 219 -7.09 36.99 17.16
N GLY A 220 -6.20 37.08 16.19
CA GLY A 220 -4.76 36.98 16.45
C GLY A 220 -3.97 36.65 15.20
N SER A 221 -3.62 37.68 14.44
CA SER A 221 -2.61 37.65 13.40
C SER A 221 -1.26 37.21 13.99
N ARG A 222 -0.91 35.94 13.83
CA ARG A 222 0.45 35.47 14.07
C ARG A 222 1.19 35.31 12.75
N ASP A 223 1.89 36.40 12.44
CA ASP A 223 3.10 36.52 11.64
C ASP A 223 3.58 35.25 10.92
N SER A 224 3.15 35.13 9.66
CA SER A 224 3.57 34.09 8.72
C SER A 224 5.03 34.24 8.26
N SER A 225 5.82 35.16 8.82
CA SER A 225 7.21 35.44 8.38
C SER A 225 8.29 34.56 9.02
N ALA A 226 7.97 33.76 10.06
CA ALA A 226 8.99 33.07 10.86
C ALA A 226 9.47 31.70 10.32
N TYR A 227 8.81 31.10 9.33
CA TYR A 227 9.20 29.78 8.81
C TYR A 227 9.80 29.88 7.41
N LYS A 228 11.13 30.04 7.34
CA LYS A 228 11.90 29.93 6.08
C LYS A 228 12.00 28.50 5.53
N ASP A 229 11.48 27.49 6.24
CA ASP A 229 11.57 26.08 5.87
C ASP A 229 10.20 25.54 5.45
N GLU A 230 10.06 25.25 4.16
CA GLU A 230 8.84 24.71 3.57
C GLU A 230 8.44 23.34 4.15
N SER A 231 9.38 22.54 4.68
CA SER A 231 9.06 21.26 5.35
C SER A 231 8.36 21.49 6.69
N LEU A 232 8.79 22.51 7.44
CA LEU A 232 8.16 22.85 8.71
C LEU A 232 6.75 23.43 8.49
N GLN A 233 6.56 24.23 7.44
CA GLN A 233 5.23 24.70 7.04
C GLN A 233 4.30 23.52 6.70
N LEU A 234 4.78 22.55 5.92
CA LEU A 234 4.01 21.36 5.55
C LEU A 234 3.66 20.49 6.77
N ARG A 235 4.62 20.24 7.67
CA ARG A 235 4.35 19.47 8.90
C ARG A 235 3.34 20.18 9.80
N ALA A 236 3.43 21.50 9.92
CA ALA A 236 2.46 22.29 10.68
C ALA A 236 1.07 22.27 10.03
N ALA A 237 0.98 22.33 8.69
CA ALA A 237 -0.28 22.21 7.97
C ALA A 237 -0.91 20.83 8.16
N PHE A 238 -0.13 19.76 8.01
CA PHE A 238 -0.61 18.38 8.17
C PHE A 238 -1.08 18.10 9.62
N THR A 239 -0.33 18.57 10.61
CA THR A 239 -0.70 18.41 12.03
C THR A 239 -2.01 19.14 12.34
N ARG A 240 -2.21 20.34 11.79
CA ARG A 240 -3.45 21.09 11.91
C ARG A 240 -4.62 20.36 11.24
N MET A 241 -4.43 19.86 10.02
CA MET A 241 -5.45 19.08 9.32
C MET A 241 -5.89 17.85 10.12
N MET A 242 -4.94 17.08 10.67
CA MET A 242 -5.25 15.91 11.49
C MET A 242 -6.01 16.27 12.77
N THR A 243 -5.66 17.40 13.39
CA THR A 243 -6.35 17.89 14.59
C THR A 243 -7.79 18.29 14.26
N ASN A 244 -7.98 19.00 13.14
CA ASN A 244 -9.29 19.42 12.68
C ASN A 244 -10.16 18.21 12.31
N LEU A 245 -9.62 17.23 11.58
CA LEU A 245 -10.35 16.02 11.23
C LEU A 245 -10.83 15.26 12.48
N ARG A 246 -9.97 15.10 13.49
CA ARG A 246 -10.38 14.49 14.78
C ARG A 246 -11.52 15.26 15.44
N LYS A 247 -11.45 16.59 15.44
CA LYS A 247 -12.50 17.45 16.00
C LYS A 247 -13.82 17.33 15.24
N TYR A 248 -13.77 17.22 13.91
CA TYR A 248 -14.96 16.97 13.09
C TYR A 248 -15.59 15.62 13.36
N LEU A 249 -14.78 14.56 13.49
CA LEU A 249 -15.28 13.23 13.83
C LEU A 249 -15.95 13.21 15.21
N ASP A 250 -15.33 13.82 16.23
CA ASP A 250 -15.94 13.94 17.56
C ASP A 250 -17.25 14.74 17.54
N LYS A 251 -17.29 15.84 16.78
CA LYS A 251 -18.51 16.65 16.62
C LYS A 251 -19.62 15.87 15.91
N ASN A 252 -19.31 15.14 14.84
CA ASN A 252 -20.28 14.31 14.13
C ASN A 252 -20.82 13.18 15.01
N LYS A 253 -19.97 12.54 15.81
CA LYS A 253 -20.39 11.53 16.79
C LYS A 253 -21.41 12.12 17.78
N LYS A 254 -21.09 13.26 18.39
CA LYS A 254 -22.00 13.97 19.31
C LYS A 254 -23.32 14.37 18.67
N ILE A 255 -23.29 14.89 17.44
CA ILE A 255 -24.51 15.24 16.69
C ILE A 255 -25.35 13.99 16.42
N SER A 256 -24.73 12.86 16.10
CA SER A 256 -25.45 11.60 15.89
C SER A 256 -26.13 11.13 17.17
N GLU A 257 -25.41 11.12 18.30
CA GLU A 257 -25.96 10.76 19.62
C GLU A 257 -27.10 11.70 20.03
N GLU A 258 -26.99 12.99 19.76
CA GLU A 258 -28.02 13.99 20.05
C GLU A 258 -29.26 13.80 19.16
N ARG A 259 -29.06 13.49 17.87
CA ARG A 259 -30.15 13.16 16.95
C ARG A 259 -30.91 11.92 17.40
N GLU A 260 -30.22 10.87 17.80
CA GLU A 260 -30.86 9.65 18.31
C GLU A 260 -31.72 9.94 19.55
N LYS A 261 -31.20 10.74 20.50
CA LYS A 261 -31.96 11.19 21.66
C LYS A 261 -33.20 12.01 21.27
N LEU A 262 -33.07 12.93 20.31
CA LEU A 262 -34.20 13.73 19.82
C LEU A 262 -35.25 12.86 19.12
N THR A 263 -34.84 11.88 18.31
CA THR A 263 -35.75 10.92 17.68
C THR A 263 -36.47 10.08 18.74
N CYS A 264 -35.76 9.62 19.77
CA CYS A 264 -36.36 8.91 20.90
C CYS A 264 -37.36 9.80 21.67
N MET A 265 -37.01 11.05 21.97
CA MET A 265 -37.89 12.02 22.63
C MET A 265 -39.12 12.34 21.80
N ALA A 266 -38.98 12.50 20.48
CA ALA A 266 -40.10 12.73 19.58
C ALA A 266 -41.05 11.52 19.55
N ALA A 267 -40.52 10.30 19.50
CA ALA A 267 -41.30 9.07 19.57
C ALA A 267 -42.06 8.96 20.91
N ILE A 268 -41.38 9.22 22.04
CA ILE A 268 -42.00 9.26 23.38
C ILE A 268 -43.10 10.34 23.44
N GLY A 269 -42.84 11.53 22.90
CA GLY A 269 -43.79 12.64 22.90
C GLY A 269 -45.05 12.34 22.08
N GLN A 270 -44.90 11.74 20.90
CA GLN A 270 -46.02 11.37 20.02
C GLN A 270 -46.96 10.35 20.68
N MET A 271 -46.43 9.48 21.55
CA MET A 271 -47.17 8.35 22.12
C MET A 271 -47.53 8.51 23.61
N SER A 272 -47.06 9.58 24.26
CA SER A 272 -47.43 9.89 25.65
C SER A 272 -48.96 10.01 25.84
N ALA A 273 -49.67 10.50 24.83
CA ALA A 273 -51.13 10.58 24.83
C ALA A 273 -51.80 9.19 24.82
N GLN A 274 -51.21 8.23 24.11
CA GLN A 274 -51.73 6.86 24.01
C GLN A 274 -51.46 6.06 25.28
N ILE A 275 -50.24 6.15 25.84
CA ILE A 275 -49.92 5.57 27.16
C ILE A 275 -50.86 6.13 28.24
N ALA A 276 -51.09 7.45 28.25
CA ALA A 276 -52.03 8.06 29.18
C ALA A 276 -53.47 7.59 28.98
N HIS A 277 -53.86 7.27 27.74
CA HIS A 277 -55.17 6.72 27.42
C HIS A 277 -55.31 5.28 27.91
N GLU A 278 -54.34 4.42 27.62
CA GLU A 278 -54.33 3.01 28.05
C GLU A 278 -54.22 2.89 29.58
N THR A 279 -53.36 3.70 30.23
CA THR A 279 -53.30 3.77 31.70
C THR A 279 -54.67 4.15 32.28
N ARG A 280 -55.36 5.13 31.68
CA ARG A 280 -56.69 5.54 32.14
C ARG A 280 -57.72 4.43 31.94
N ASN A 281 -57.63 3.67 30.85
CA ASN A 281 -58.51 2.55 30.58
C ASN A 281 -58.36 1.45 31.62
N SER A 282 -57.13 1.00 31.91
CA SER A 282 -56.86 -0.01 32.94
C SER A 282 -57.30 0.45 34.33
N LEU A 283 -57.11 1.74 34.66
CA LEU A 283 -57.64 2.29 35.92
C LEU A 283 -59.18 2.26 35.99
N TYR A 284 -59.87 2.50 34.88
CA TYR A 284 -61.33 2.42 34.83
C TYR A 284 -61.83 0.99 34.95
N ALA A 285 -61.16 0.02 34.34
CA ALA A 285 -61.46 -1.40 34.48
C ALA A 285 -61.27 -1.88 35.93
N ILE A 286 -60.14 -1.56 36.55
CA ILE A 286 -59.85 -1.84 37.97
C ILE A 286 -60.92 -1.21 38.87
N ARG A 287 -61.26 0.07 38.65
CA ARG A 287 -62.30 0.75 39.44
C ARG A 287 -63.67 0.06 39.28
N GLY A 288 -64.00 -0.36 38.07
CA GLY A 288 -65.23 -1.11 37.78
C GLY A 288 -65.27 -2.45 38.51
N ALA A 289 -64.18 -3.21 38.47
CA ALA A 289 -64.02 -4.48 39.17
C ALA A 289 -64.11 -4.32 40.69
N VAL A 290 -63.47 -3.29 41.27
CA VAL A 290 -63.60 -2.95 42.70
C VAL A 290 -65.04 -2.60 43.06
N SER A 291 -65.74 -1.78 42.26
CA SER A 291 -67.16 -1.50 42.46
C SER A 291 -68.06 -2.74 42.33
N GLY A 292 -67.65 -3.73 41.53
CA GLY A 292 -68.29 -5.03 41.44
C GLY A 292 -68.10 -5.86 42.71
N LEU A 293 -66.86 -5.92 43.21
CA LEU A 293 -66.52 -6.58 44.48
C LEU A 293 -67.30 -6.02 45.68
N GLU A 294 -67.57 -4.72 45.71
CA GLU A 294 -68.35 -4.07 46.76
C GLU A 294 -69.85 -4.45 46.72
N LYS A 295 -70.37 -4.90 45.57
CA LYS A 295 -71.79 -5.17 45.35
C LYS A 295 -72.16 -6.65 45.37
N THR A 296 -71.18 -7.56 45.34
CA THR A 296 -71.42 -9.01 45.35
C THR A 296 -70.85 -9.69 46.59
N ASP A 297 -71.63 -10.63 47.12
CA ASP A 297 -71.21 -11.55 48.20
C ASP A 297 -70.91 -12.96 47.66
N SER A 298 -71.07 -13.17 46.36
CA SER A 298 -70.79 -14.44 45.68
C SER A 298 -69.28 -14.67 45.55
N LEU A 299 -68.76 -15.72 46.16
CA LEU A 299 -67.33 -16.08 46.10
C LEU A 299 -66.81 -16.29 44.65
N PRO A 300 -67.54 -16.96 43.74
CA PRO A 300 -67.15 -17.06 42.33
C PRO A 300 -67.02 -15.70 41.65
N GLU A 301 -68.03 -14.82 41.74
CA GLU A 301 -68.00 -13.51 41.08
C GLU A 301 -66.89 -12.61 41.66
N ARG A 302 -66.61 -12.73 42.97
CA ARG A 302 -65.47 -12.04 43.57
C ARG A 302 -64.14 -12.50 42.99
N ARG A 303 -64.01 -13.80 42.67
CA ARG A 303 -62.79 -14.34 42.07
C ARG A 303 -62.56 -13.75 40.68
N ASP A 304 -63.61 -13.67 39.86
CA ASP A 304 -63.54 -13.09 38.52
C ASP A 304 -63.11 -11.61 38.57
N TYR A 305 -63.67 -10.81 39.49
CA TYR A 305 -63.24 -9.42 39.66
C TYR A 305 -61.81 -9.28 40.17
N ILE A 306 -61.35 -10.17 41.05
CA ILE A 306 -59.94 -10.19 41.51
C ILE A 306 -58.99 -10.53 40.35
N GLU A 307 -59.41 -11.43 39.46
CA GLU A 307 -58.64 -11.82 38.27
C GLU A 307 -58.50 -10.64 37.31
N ILE A 308 -59.59 -9.93 37.01
CA ILE A 308 -59.56 -8.69 36.21
C ILE A 308 -58.60 -7.66 36.82
N ILE A 309 -58.63 -7.45 38.14
CA ILE A 309 -57.72 -6.49 38.79
C ILE A 309 -56.26 -6.92 38.64
N LYS A 310 -55.96 -8.22 38.75
CA LYS A 310 -54.60 -8.74 38.59
C LYS A 310 -54.10 -8.58 37.16
N GLU A 311 -54.93 -8.92 36.18
CA GLU A 311 -54.61 -8.79 34.76
C GLU A 311 -54.29 -7.34 34.41
N GLU A 312 -55.17 -6.40 34.76
CA GLU A 312 -54.98 -4.97 34.47
C GLU A 312 -53.74 -4.39 35.19
N ALA A 313 -53.47 -4.81 36.43
CA ALA A 313 -52.26 -4.39 37.15
C ALA A 313 -50.99 -4.95 36.53
N GLN A 314 -51.04 -6.17 36.01
CA GLN A 314 -49.93 -6.82 35.30
C GLN A 314 -49.68 -6.14 33.95
N GLU A 315 -50.73 -5.83 33.19
CA GLU A 315 -50.63 -5.06 31.94
C GLU A 315 -49.99 -3.68 32.15
N MET A 316 -50.43 -2.95 33.18
CA MET A 316 -49.82 -1.66 33.55
C MET A 316 -48.33 -1.77 33.89
N THR A 317 -47.94 -2.86 34.56
CA THR A 317 -46.54 -3.10 34.92
C THR A 317 -45.71 -3.39 33.68
N MET A 318 -46.19 -4.26 32.80
CA MET A 318 -45.53 -4.57 31.52
C MET A 318 -45.36 -3.31 30.65
N MET A 319 -46.41 -2.50 30.52
CA MET A 319 -46.35 -1.24 29.77
C MET A 319 -45.30 -0.28 30.35
N SER A 320 -45.24 -0.16 31.68
CA SER A 320 -44.26 0.71 32.36
C SER A 320 -42.83 0.21 32.14
N ASP A 321 -42.61 -1.10 32.23
CA ASP A 321 -41.31 -1.71 32.02
C ASP A 321 -40.85 -1.58 30.56
N ASP A 322 -41.72 -1.83 29.59
CA ASP A 322 -41.44 -1.65 28.16
C ASP A 322 -41.04 -0.20 27.86
N PHE A 323 -41.78 0.77 28.42
CA PHE A 323 -41.50 2.19 28.24
C PHE A 323 -40.14 2.58 28.82
N LEU A 324 -39.85 2.18 30.06
CA LEU A 324 -38.57 2.46 30.72
C LEU A 324 -37.40 1.76 30.02
N GLN A 325 -37.61 0.56 29.51
CA GLN A 325 -36.60 -0.18 28.77
C GLN A 325 -36.28 0.48 27.42
N PHE A 326 -37.30 0.89 26.67
CA PHE A 326 -37.11 1.59 25.40
C PHE A 326 -36.39 2.95 25.59
N ALA A 327 -36.72 3.68 26.65
CA ALA A 327 -36.12 4.98 26.97
C ALA A 327 -34.63 4.88 27.37
N ARG A 328 -34.15 3.72 27.83
CA ARG A 328 -32.75 3.53 28.20
C ARG A 328 -31.88 3.28 26.97
N THR A 329 -30.73 3.93 26.89
CA THR A 329 -29.66 3.61 25.94
C THR A 329 -28.61 2.78 26.68
N PRO A 330 -28.56 1.45 26.50
CA PRO A 330 -27.54 0.62 27.14
C PRO A 330 -26.18 0.86 26.45
N GLU A 331 -25.11 0.91 27.25
CA GLU A 331 -23.74 0.73 26.74
C GLU A 331 -23.47 -0.78 26.72
N PRO A 332 -23.35 -1.42 25.55
CA PRO A 332 -23.21 -2.87 25.46
C PRO A 332 -21.79 -3.32 25.82
N GLU A 333 -21.69 -4.37 26.62
CA GLU A 333 -20.40 -5.04 26.89
C GLU A 333 -20.18 -6.16 25.86
N ILE A 334 -19.49 -5.83 24.77
CA ILE A 334 -19.28 -6.75 23.65
C ILE A 334 -18.17 -7.76 23.98
N VAL A 335 -18.56 -9.00 24.28
CA VAL A 335 -17.66 -10.11 24.60
C VAL A 335 -18.02 -11.36 23.78
N PRO A 336 -17.08 -12.30 23.55
CA PRO A 336 -17.42 -13.58 22.94
C PRO A 336 -18.48 -14.33 23.76
N CYS A 337 -19.61 -14.66 23.16
CA CYS A 337 -20.66 -15.47 23.81
C CYS A 337 -21.29 -16.49 22.84
N HIS A 338 -21.81 -17.58 23.40
CA HIS A 338 -22.51 -18.61 22.64
C HIS A 338 -24.01 -18.32 22.59
N VAL A 339 -24.54 -18.00 21.40
CA VAL A 339 -25.95 -17.66 21.20
C VAL A 339 -26.88 -18.82 21.59
N GLY A 340 -26.45 -20.06 21.37
CA GLY A 340 -27.21 -21.25 21.77
C GLY A 340 -27.52 -21.30 23.26
N ASP A 341 -26.56 -20.91 24.11
CA ASP A 341 -26.72 -20.88 25.56
C ASP A 341 -27.70 -19.78 26.00
N VAL A 342 -27.65 -18.63 25.32
CA VAL A 342 -28.58 -17.52 25.59
C VAL A 342 -30.00 -17.93 25.25
N ILE A 343 -30.22 -18.52 24.07
CA ILE A 343 -31.56 -18.99 23.66
C ILE A 343 -32.05 -20.12 24.56
N GLN A 344 -31.17 -21.03 25.01
CA GLN A 344 -31.54 -22.05 26.00
C GLN A 344 -32.05 -21.44 27.30
N ARG A 345 -31.33 -20.46 27.85
CA ARG A 345 -31.75 -19.75 29.06
C ARG A 345 -33.04 -18.95 28.91
N VAL A 346 -33.34 -18.47 27.70
CA VAL A 346 -34.60 -17.78 27.41
C VAL A 346 -35.75 -18.76 27.36
N ALA A 347 -35.58 -19.91 26.70
CA ALA A 347 -36.59 -20.97 26.69
C ALA A 347 -36.91 -21.44 28.12
N GLU A 348 -35.88 -21.79 28.91
CA GLU A 348 -36.05 -22.22 30.32
C GLU A 348 -36.76 -21.19 31.20
N LEU A 349 -36.55 -19.89 30.94
CA LEU A 349 -37.21 -18.83 31.70
C LEU A 349 -38.70 -18.69 31.36
N LEU A 350 -39.05 -18.99 30.11
CA LEU A 350 -40.41 -18.90 29.57
C LEU A 350 -41.12 -20.26 29.56
N ASP A 351 -40.52 -21.31 30.14
CA ASP A 351 -41.12 -22.65 30.20
C ASP A 351 -42.57 -22.62 30.71
N PRO A 352 -42.93 -21.88 31.78
CA PRO A 352 -44.33 -21.80 32.23
C PRO A 352 -45.26 -21.20 31.17
N ASP A 353 -44.86 -20.09 30.55
CA ASP A 353 -45.65 -19.40 29.52
C ASP A 353 -45.80 -20.27 28.25
N LEU A 354 -44.74 -21.02 27.90
CA LEU A 354 -44.73 -21.95 26.78
C LEU A 354 -45.63 -23.17 27.04
N GLU A 355 -45.62 -23.70 28.25
CA GLU A 355 -46.50 -24.81 28.66
C GLU A 355 -47.98 -24.38 28.66
N ASP A 356 -48.29 -23.23 29.26
CA ASP A 356 -49.65 -22.68 29.32
C ASP A 356 -50.21 -22.41 27.91
N ALA A 357 -49.37 -21.92 27.00
CA ALA A 357 -49.73 -21.68 25.60
C ALA A 357 -49.61 -22.92 24.69
N LYS A 358 -49.18 -24.09 25.19
CA LYS A 358 -48.96 -25.33 24.41
C LYS A 358 -47.99 -25.16 23.24
N ILE A 359 -46.90 -24.43 23.46
CA ILE A 359 -45.89 -24.14 22.44
C ILE A 359 -44.63 -24.96 22.67
N THR A 360 -44.08 -25.55 21.60
CA THR A 360 -42.81 -26.29 21.65
C THR A 360 -41.69 -25.49 20.99
N VAL A 361 -40.49 -25.48 21.57
CA VAL A 361 -39.30 -24.84 20.98
C VAL A 361 -38.44 -25.89 20.28
N LYS A 362 -38.27 -25.77 18.96
CA LYS A 362 -37.45 -26.66 18.14
C LYS A 362 -36.17 -25.95 17.69
N LYS A 363 -35.02 -26.52 18.01
CA LYS A 363 -33.70 -25.99 17.60
C LYS A 363 -33.14 -26.76 16.42
N LEU A 364 -32.76 -26.06 15.36
CA LEU A 364 -32.19 -26.60 14.13
C LEU A 364 -30.77 -26.05 13.91
N GLY A 365 -29.82 -26.94 13.66
CA GLY A 365 -28.40 -26.61 13.54
C GLY A 365 -27.64 -26.81 14.86
N GLN A 366 -26.41 -27.31 14.76
CA GLN A 366 -25.49 -27.51 15.88
C GLN A 366 -24.12 -26.91 15.52
N GLY A 367 -23.36 -26.46 16.53
CA GLY A 367 -21.96 -26.06 16.35
C GLY A 367 -21.75 -24.68 15.74
N VAL A 368 -22.50 -23.66 16.17
CA VAL A 368 -22.21 -22.26 15.80
C VAL A 368 -21.05 -21.69 16.62
N PRO A 369 -20.12 -20.94 15.98
CA PRO A 369 -19.02 -20.29 16.67
C PRO A 369 -19.54 -19.20 17.62
N PRO A 370 -18.74 -18.80 18.63
CA PRO A 370 -19.09 -17.68 19.49
C PRO A 370 -19.22 -16.39 18.67
N VAL A 371 -20.13 -15.51 19.07
CA VAL A 371 -20.35 -14.18 18.47
C VAL A 371 -19.85 -13.09 19.41
N MET A 372 -19.51 -11.92 18.86
CA MET A 372 -19.17 -10.74 19.64
C MET A 372 -20.44 -9.99 20.02
N ALA A 373 -20.96 -10.21 21.24
CA ALA A 373 -22.21 -9.60 21.70
C ALA A 373 -22.33 -9.56 23.24
N ASP A 374 -23.24 -8.74 23.74
CA ASP A 374 -23.62 -8.70 25.15
C ASP A 374 -24.75 -9.72 25.39
N ALA A 375 -24.43 -10.79 26.14
CA ALA A 375 -25.37 -11.87 26.42
C ALA A 375 -26.64 -11.40 27.15
N THR A 376 -26.58 -10.33 27.95
CA THR A 376 -27.73 -9.79 28.68
C THR A 376 -28.67 -9.05 27.74
N LEU A 377 -28.13 -8.29 26.79
CA LEU A 377 -28.94 -7.59 25.78
C LEU A 377 -29.51 -8.57 24.76
N LEU A 378 -28.75 -9.59 24.34
CA LEU A 378 -29.27 -10.68 23.51
C LEU A 378 -30.40 -11.44 24.19
N LYS A 379 -30.26 -11.78 25.48
CA LYS A 379 -31.32 -12.42 26.26
C LYS A 379 -32.62 -11.62 26.17
N ARG A 380 -32.54 -10.30 26.33
CA ARG A 380 -33.72 -9.41 26.23
C ARG A 380 -34.31 -9.35 24.83
N ALA A 381 -33.46 -9.29 23.80
CA ALA A 381 -33.92 -9.29 22.42
C ALA A 381 -34.69 -10.60 22.10
N PHE A 382 -34.12 -11.76 22.47
CA PHE A 382 -34.76 -13.05 22.26
C PHE A 382 -36.02 -13.21 23.12
N MET A 383 -36.06 -12.73 24.36
CA MET A 383 -37.28 -12.74 25.17
C MET A 383 -38.43 -11.99 24.48
N ASN A 384 -38.16 -10.81 23.91
CA ASN A 384 -39.18 -10.06 23.18
C ASN A 384 -39.70 -10.82 21.95
N LEU A 385 -38.81 -11.50 21.22
CA LEU A 385 -39.21 -12.29 20.06
C LEU A 385 -40.02 -13.54 20.46
N PHE A 386 -39.63 -14.22 21.54
CA PHE A 386 -40.34 -15.39 22.05
C PHE A 386 -41.72 -15.01 22.60
N LEU A 387 -41.82 -13.93 23.39
CA LEU A 387 -43.10 -13.44 23.89
C LEU A 387 -44.03 -13.01 22.76
N ASN A 388 -43.48 -12.35 21.72
CA ASN A 388 -44.27 -12.00 20.53
C ASN A 388 -44.81 -13.24 19.81
N ALA A 389 -44.00 -14.31 19.70
CA ALA A 389 -44.41 -15.57 19.11
C ALA A 389 -45.48 -16.28 19.97
N ILE A 390 -45.31 -16.33 21.30
CA ILE A 390 -46.29 -16.91 22.24
C ILE A 390 -47.64 -16.22 22.09
N GLN A 391 -47.64 -14.89 22.12
CA GLN A 391 -48.85 -14.10 21.98
C GLN A 391 -49.50 -14.20 20.59
N ALA A 392 -48.77 -14.61 19.55
CA ALA A 392 -49.30 -14.76 18.20
C ALA A 392 -49.92 -16.14 17.95
N MET A 393 -49.59 -17.14 18.79
CA MET A 393 -50.01 -18.54 18.65
C MET A 393 -50.99 -18.93 19.76
N GLU A 394 -52.18 -18.32 19.77
CA GLU A 394 -53.21 -18.54 20.80
C GLU A 394 -53.67 -20.00 20.91
N GLU A 395 -53.63 -20.77 19.81
CA GLU A 395 -54.01 -22.18 19.77
C GLU A 395 -52.84 -23.16 20.02
N GLY A 396 -51.64 -22.63 20.30
CA GLY A 396 -50.39 -23.38 20.39
C GLY A 396 -49.65 -23.51 19.05
N GLY A 397 -48.48 -24.14 19.07
CA GLY A 397 -47.63 -24.27 17.88
C GLY A 397 -46.16 -24.54 18.18
N THR A 398 -45.30 -24.28 17.20
CA THR A 398 -43.85 -24.50 17.32
C THR A 398 -43.06 -23.23 17.04
N ILE A 399 -42.17 -22.84 17.96
CA ILE A 399 -41.12 -21.84 17.68
C ILE A 399 -39.90 -22.59 17.15
N THR A 400 -39.53 -22.33 15.91
CA THR A 400 -38.33 -22.90 15.28
C THR A 400 -37.17 -21.92 15.33
N VAL A 401 -36.07 -22.30 15.98
CA VAL A 401 -34.82 -21.53 16.00
C VAL A 401 -33.79 -22.21 15.10
N GLN A 402 -33.33 -21.53 14.06
CA GLN A 402 -32.32 -22.05 13.15
C GLN A 402 -31.02 -21.25 13.23
N TYR A 403 -29.89 -21.95 13.23
CA TYR A 403 -28.56 -21.35 13.21
C TYR A 403 -27.85 -21.63 11.87
N GLN A 404 -27.26 -20.60 11.27
CA GLN A 404 -26.46 -20.74 10.05
C GLN A 404 -25.23 -19.83 10.10
N VAL A 405 -24.06 -20.37 9.73
CA VAL A 405 -22.85 -19.59 9.52
C VAL A 405 -22.86 -19.04 8.10
N ALA A 406 -22.73 -17.72 7.95
CA ALA A 406 -22.71 -17.03 6.68
C ALA A 406 -21.49 -16.08 6.62
N GLY A 407 -20.36 -16.60 6.14
CA GLY A 407 -19.11 -15.83 6.05
C GLY A 407 -18.59 -15.44 7.45
N GLU A 408 -18.52 -14.13 7.73
CA GLU A 408 -18.07 -13.58 9.01
C GLU A 408 -19.21 -13.41 10.04
N PHE A 409 -20.42 -13.86 9.73
CA PHE A 409 -21.61 -13.68 10.56
C PHE A 409 -22.28 -15.00 10.93
N VAL A 410 -22.90 -15.04 12.11
CA VAL A 410 -23.89 -16.04 12.48
C VAL A 410 -25.28 -15.46 12.23
N LYS A 411 -26.06 -16.14 11.38
CA LYS A 411 -27.48 -15.90 11.19
C LYS A 411 -28.27 -16.78 12.16
N ILE A 412 -29.17 -16.16 12.91
CA ILE A 412 -30.15 -16.84 13.76
C ILE A 412 -31.53 -16.50 13.24
N SER A 413 -32.29 -17.50 12.77
CA SER A 413 -33.71 -17.32 12.48
C SER A 413 -34.55 -17.78 13.66
N ILE A 414 -35.58 -17.01 13.99
CA ILE A 414 -36.62 -17.36 14.96
C ILE A 414 -37.94 -17.26 14.20
N GLN A 415 -38.60 -18.40 14.01
CA GLN A 415 -39.84 -18.51 13.27
C GLN A 415 -40.96 -19.06 14.16
N ASP A 416 -42.13 -18.42 14.10
CA ASP A 416 -43.38 -18.92 14.68
C ASP A 416 -44.31 -19.56 13.63
N GLU A 417 -45.40 -20.15 14.09
CA GLU A 417 -46.46 -20.75 13.26
C GLU A 417 -47.79 -19.97 13.37
N GLY A 418 -47.72 -18.70 13.79
CA GLY A 418 -48.88 -17.82 13.94
C GLY A 418 -49.44 -17.29 12.61
N PRO A 419 -50.28 -16.24 12.64
CA PRO A 419 -50.89 -15.66 11.43
C PRO A 419 -49.90 -14.91 10.52
N GLY A 420 -48.65 -14.73 10.96
CA GLY A 420 -47.63 -13.99 10.24
C GLY A 420 -47.84 -12.48 10.23
N ILE A 421 -47.04 -11.80 9.40
CA ILE A 421 -47.04 -10.34 9.29
C ILE A 421 -47.30 -9.97 7.81
N PRO A 422 -48.33 -9.16 7.51
CA PRO A 422 -48.59 -8.68 6.15
C PRO A 422 -47.41 -7.88 5.57
N GLU A 423 -47.08 -8.11 4.30
CA GLU A 423 -45.95 -7.49 3.61
C GLU A 423 -45.97 -5.94 3.65
N GLU A 424 -47.18 -5.36 3.63
CA GLU A 424 -47.45 -3.92 3.69
C GLU A 424 -46.93 -3.24 4.96
N ILE A 425 -46.75 -4.00 6.04
CA ILE A 425 -46.32 -3.48 7.35
C ILE A 425 -44.92 -3.94 7.75
N ASN A 426 -44.22 -4.72 6.92
CA ASN A 426 -42.86 -5.24 7.21
C ASN A 426 -41.85 -4.14 7.58
N LEU A 427 -41.91 -2.97 6.94
CA LEU A 427 -41.02 -1.85 7.26
C LEU A 427 -41.48 -1.04 8.50
N LYS A 428 -42.72 -1.24 8.93
CA LYS A 428 -43.34 -0.51 10.05
C LYS A 428 -43.24 -1.27 11.37
N VAL A 429 -43.06 -2.60 11.36
CA VAL A 429 -43.01 -3.40 12.61
C VAL A 429 -41.86 -3.04 13.54
N PHE A 430 -40.77 -2.47 13.01
CA PHE A 430 -39.65 -1.97 13.81
C PHE A 430 -39.80 -0.48 14.21
N GLN A 431 -40.87 0.19 13.78
CA GLN A 431 -41.15 1.56 14.21
C GLN A 431 -41.67 1.56 15.66
N PRO A 432 -41.11 2.39 16.55
CA PRO A 432 -41.58 2.53 17.92
C PRO A 432 -43.10 2.69 18.00
N PHE A 433 -43.72 1.92 18.88
CA PHE A 433 -45.13 1.98 19.20
C PHE A 433 -46.09 1.62 18.06
N PHE A 434 -45.60 1.00 16.99
CA PHE A 434 -46.46 0.38 15.99
C PHE A 434 -46.92 -0.99 16.50
N SER A 435 -48.23 -1.18 16.66
CA SER A 435 -48.84 -2.44 17.08
C SER A 435 -50.13 -2.67 16.31
N THR A 436 -50.36 -3.91 15.89
CA THR A 436 -51.65 -4.38 15.35
C THR A 436 -52.52 -5.03 16.43
N LYS A 437 -52.00 -5.17 17.67
CA LYS A 437 -52.67 -5.80 18.79
C LYS A 437 -53.43 -4.76 19.63
N ILE A 438 -54.59 -5.13 20.13
CA ILE A 438 -55.49 -4.26 20.91
C ILE A 438 -54.82 -3.78 22.22
N ASN A 439 -54.02 -4.62 22.88
CA ASN A 439 -53.29 -4.30 24.13
C ASN A 439 -51.76 -4.25 23.94
N GLY A 440 -51.26 -4.17 22.71
CA GLY A 440 -49.82 -4.20 22.44
C GLY A 440 -49.17 -2.83 22.55
N THR A 441 -48.15 -2.69 23.40
CA THR A 441 -47.36 -1.44 23.56
C THR A 441 -46.64 -1.01 22.29
N GLY A 442 -46.42 -1.94 21.35
CA GLY A 442 -45.67 -1.70 20.11
C GLY A 442 -44.19 -1.40 20.33
N LEU A 443 -43.66 -1.64 21.53
CA LEU A 443 -42.26 -1.33 21.89
C LEU A 443 -41.32 -2.53 21.80
N GLY A 444 -41.84 -3.77 21.76
CA GLY A 444 -41.03 -4.99 21.76
C GLY A 444 -40.07 -5.09 20.57
N LEU A 445 -40.58 -5.11 19.33
CA LEU A 445 -39.74 -5.22 18.12
C LEU A 445 -38.80 -4.02 17.89
N PRO A 446 -39.23 -2.77 18.12
CA PRO A 446 -38.32 -1.62 18.11
C PRO A 446 -37.20 -1.74 19.15
N THR A 447 -37.48 -2.33 20.32
CA THR A 447 -36.46 -2.63 21.33
C THR A 447 -35.48 -3.69 20.83
N VAL A 448 -35.95 -4.75 20.16
CA VAL A 448 -35.08 -5.75 19.51
C VAL A 448 -34.14 -5.08 18.50
N TYR A 449 -34.66 -4.23 17.61
CA TYR A 449 -33.87 -3.49 16.64
C TYR A 449 -32.80 -2.63 17.33
N LYS A 450 -33.19 -1.82 18.32
CA LYS A 450 -32.28 -0.96 19.08
C LYS A 450 -31.17 -1.76 19.76
N LEU A 451 -31.51 -2.88 20.40
CA LEU A 451 -30.56 -3.74 21.12
C LEU A 451 -29.55 -4.41 20.18
N LEU A 452 -29.98 -4.84 18.99
CA LEU A 452 -29.10 -5.51 18.02
C LEU A 452 -28.20 -4.52 17.29
N VAL A 453 -28.72 -3.38 16.85
CA VAL A 453 -27.92 -2.32 16.21
C VAL A 453 -26.84 -1.78 17.15
N ALA A 454 -27.15 -1.60 18.45
CA ALA A 454 -26.16 -1.20 19.46
C ALA A 454 -24.96 -2.18 19.55
N GLN A 455 -25.17 -3.44 19.17
CA GLN A 455 -24.16 -4.50 19.20
C GLN A 455 -23.53 -4.80 17.83
N HIS A 456 -23.71 -3.92 16.84
CA HIS A 456 -23.28 -4.13 15.45
C HIS A 456 -23.92 -5.35 14.78
N GLY A 457 -25.11 -5.74 15.26
CA GLY A 457 -25.95 -6.75 14.64
C GLY A 457 -27.04 -6.13 13.77
N GLU A 458 -27.66 -6.97 12.96
CA GLU A 458 -28.80 -6.62 12.12
C GLU A 458 -29.99 -7.52 12.46
N VAL A 459 -31.21 -7.02 12.24
CA VAL A 459 -32.44 -7.79 12.33
C VAL A 459 -33.34 -7.44 11.17
N ASP A 460 -33.84 -8.48 10.51
CA ASP A 460 -34.79 -8.38 9.42
C ASP A 460 -35.98 -9.31 9.67
N LEU A 461 -37.08 -9.01 8.99
CA LEU A 461 -38.23 -9.88 8.86
C LEU A 461 -38.19 -10.49 7.46
N GLU A 462 -38.07 -11.80 7.37
CA GLU A 462 -38.07 -12.54 6.10
C GLU A 462 -39.44 -13.18 5.85
N ASP A 463 -39.77 -13.36 4.57
CA ASP A 463 -40.98 -14.06 4.17
C ASP A 463 -40.95 -15.52 4.67
N SER A 464 -42.12 -15.97 5.11
CA SER A 464 -42.34 -17.32 5.63
C SER A 464 -43.63 -17.88 5.07
N GLU A 465 -43.66 -19.19 4.79
CA GLU A 465 -44.89 -19.88 4.36
C GLU A 465 -45.94 -19.94 5.48
N PHE A 466 -45.49 -19.88 6.75
CA PHE A 466 -46.33 -19.90 7.95
C PHE A 466 -45.68 -19.01 9.03
N GLY A 467 -46.49 -18.23 9.76
CA GLY A 467 -46.03 -17.35 10.84
C GLY A 467 -45.08 -16.24 10.41
N ALA A 468 -44.40 -15.63 11.38
CA ALA A 468 -43.37 -14.63 11.15
C ALA A 468 -41.97 -15.23 11.31
N ARG A 469 -41.00 -14.81 10.48
CA ARG A 469 -39.60 -15.23 10.59
C ARG A 469 -38.68 -14.03 10.77
N PHE A 470 -38.15 -13.89 11.98
CA PHE A 470 -37.14 -12.88 12.28
C PHE A 470 -35.74 -13.45 12.08
N VAL A 471 -34.89 -12.75 11.33
CA VAL A 471 -33.52 -13.16 11.04
C VAL A 471 -32.55 -12.14 11.62
N ILE A 472 -31.66 -12.63 12.48
CA ILE A 472 -30.71 -11.84 13.26
C ILE A 472 -29.31 -12.19 12.79
N GLN A 473 -28.50 -11.18 12.47
CA GLN A 473 -27.12 -11.36 12.03
C GLN A 473 -26.16 -10.78 13.06
N LEU A 474 -25.22 -11.60 13.55
CA LEU A 474 -24.23 -11.19 14.54
C LEU A 474 -22.81 -11.54 14.08
N PRO A 475 -21.81 -10.67 14.33
CA PRO A 475 -20.44 -10.91 13.92
C PRO A 475 -19.80 -12.05 14.71
N ILE A 476 -19.12 -12.97 14.01
CA ILE A 476 -18.38 -14.08 14.62
C ILE A 476 -17.19 -13.50 15.41
N ALA A 477 -16.97 -14.04 16.61
CA ALA A 477 -15.75 -13.77 17.35
C ALA A 477 -14.56 -14.36 16.59
N LYS A 478 -13.75 -13.49 15.97
CA LYS A 478 -12.49 -13.90 15.35
C LYS A 478 -11.61 -14.50 16.43
N THR A 479 -11.40 -15.81 16.39
CA THR A 479 -10.34 -16.44 17.16
C THR A 479 -9.05 -15.78 16.72
N SER A 480 -8.39 -15.03 17.60
CA SER A 480 -7.02 -14.59 17.35
C SER A 480 -6.20 -15.86 17.21
N GLU A 481 -5.92 -16.30 15.98
CA GLU A 481 -4.83 -17.24 15.72
C GLU A 481 -3.57 -16.58 16.30
N ALA A 482 -3.05 -17.19 17.36
CA ALA A 482 -1.83 -16.79 18.05
C ALA A 482 -0.59 -17.24 17.27
#